data_AF-A0A1M7IC07-F1
#
_entry.id   AF-A0A1M7IC07-F1
#
_cell.length_a   1.000
_cell.length_b   1.000
_cell.length_c   1.000
_cell.angle_alpha   90.00
_cell.angle_beta   90.00
_cell.angle_gamma   90.00
#
_symmetry.space_group_name_H-M   'P 1'
#
loop_
_entity.id
_entity.type
_entity.pdbx_description
1 polymer ?
#
loop_
_entity_poly.entity_id
_entity_poly.type
_entity_poly.pdbx_seq_one_letter_code
_entity_poly.pdbx_strand_id
1 'polypeptide(L)'
;MTDLPGKLEENLVRLRRLSSEIRRLARNLDTPAARLNLLLLKHDLQDLLREMRAGKAEVSSTQSRAHSASRVAGAYAVQAQRIKTKTP
;
A
#
# COMPACT_ATOMS: atom_id res chain seq x y z
N MET A 1 -7.31 9.65 -10.77
CA MET A 1 -6.87 10.17 -9.45
C MET A 1 -6.90 9.02 -8.47
N THR A 2 -5.77 8.76 -7.83
CA THR A 2 -5.50 7.57 -7.04
C THR A 2 -6.29 7.55 -5.72
N ASP A 3 -7.25 6.64 -5.59
CA ASP A 3 -8.02 6.35 -4.37
C ASP A 3 -7.19 5.57 -3.32
N LEU A 4 -5.91 5.94 -3.19
CA LEU A 4 -4.94 5.36 -2.27
C LEU A 4 -5.32 5.50 -0.78
N PRO A 5 -5.91 6.62 -0.30
CA PRO A 5 -6.30 6.74 1.09
C PRO A 5 -7.48 5.82 1.44
N GLY A 6 -8.50 5.74 0.58
CA GLY A 6 -9.67 4.87 0.80
C GLY A 6 -9.28 3.40 0.83
N LYS A 7 -8.43 2.97 -0.11
CA LYS A 7 -7.94 1.58 -0.18
C LYS A 7 -7.05 1.19 1.01
N LEU A 8 -6.27 2.13 1.56
CA LEU A 8 -5.47 1.87 2.77
C LEU A 8 -6.38 1.67 3.99
N GLU A 9 -7.38 2.52 4.16
CA GLU A 9 -8.33 2.42 5.27
C GLU A 9 -9.13 1.11 5.20
N GLU A 10 -9.62 0.75 4.01
CA GLU A 10 -10.31 -0.52 3.76
C GLU A 10 -9.43 -1.72 4.13
N ASN A 11 -8.16 -1.73 3.71
CA ASN A 11 -7.22 -2.79 4.05
C ASN A 11 -6.98 -2.89 5.56
N LEU A 12 -6.89 -1.76 6.27
CA LEU A 12 -6.73 -1.74 7.73
C LEU A 12 -7.98 -2.23 8.47
N VAL A 13 -9.18 -1.93 7.96
CA VAL A 13 -10.44 -2.47 8.49
C VAL A 13 -10.49 -3.98 8.30
N ARG A 14 -10.18 -4.46 7.09
CA ARG A 14 -10.15 -5.89 6.77
C ARG A 14 -9.11 -6.65 7.61
N LEU A 15 -7.93 -6.06 7.82
CA LEU A 15 -6.88 -6.62 8.68
C LEU A 15 -7.34 -6.77 10.13
N ARG A 16 -7.98 -5.73 10.68
CA ARG A 16 -8.51 -5.74 12.06
C ARG A 16 -9.58 -6.82 12.22
N ARG A 17 -10.49 -6.92 11.23
CA ARG A 17 -11.55 -7.94 11.20
C ARG A 17 -10.97 -9.35 11.18
N LEU A 18 -10.12 -9.66 10.20
CA LEU A 18 -9.48 -10.99 10.07
C LEU A 18 -8.71 -11.37 11.34
N SER A 19 -7.93 -10.45 11.89
CA SER A 19 -7.17 -10.69 13.13
C SER A 19 -8.10 -10.98 14.33
N SER A 20 -9.23 -10.29 14.41
CA SER A 20 -10.23 -10.52 15.46
C SER A 20 -10.90 -11.89 15.31
N GLU A 21 -11.32 -12.23 14.10
CA GLU A 21 -11.98 -13.51 13.79
C GLU A 21 -11.05 -14.70 14.03
N ILE A 22 -9.78 -14.60 13.62
CA ILE A 22 -8.73 -15.59 13.90
C ILE A 22 -8.57 -15.79 15.41
N ARG A 23 -8.43 -14.70 16.18
CA ARG A 23 -8.31 -14.80 17.65
C ARG A 23 -9.55 -15.42 18.30
N ARG A 24 -10.74 -15.12 17.77
CA ARG A 24 -12.00 -15.70 18.25
C ARG A 24 -12.06 -17.21 17.98
N LEU A 25 -11.76 -17.63 16.76
CA LEU A 25 -11.79 -19.05 16.35
C LEU A 25 -10.66 -19.87 16.98
N ALA A 26 -9.48 -19.28 17.16
CA ALA A 26 -8.35 -19.96 17.80
C ALA A 26 -8.62 -20.37 19.25
N ARG A 27 -9.59 -19.73 19.92
CA ARG A 27 -10.00 -20.11 21.29
C ARG A 27 -10.90 -21.35 21.33
N ASN A 28 -11.64 -21.64 20.25
CA ASN A 28 -12.63 -22.72 20.21
C ASN A 28 -12.45 -23.55 18.93
N LEU A 29 -11.59 -24.58 18.99
CA LEU A 29 -11.21 -25.44 17.86
C LEU A 29 -11.77 -26.87 17.96
N ASP A 30 -12.89 -27.00 18.67
CA ASP A 30 -13.47 -28.27 19.07
C ASP A 30 -14.08 -29.03 17.90
N THR A 31 -14.39 -28.33 16.80
CA THR A 31 -14.95 -28.94 15.58
C THR A 31 -13.95 -28.89 14.42
N PRO A 32 -13.94 -29.92 13.55
CA PRO A 32 -13.19 -29.88 12.29
C PRO A 32 -13.53 -28.66 11.42
N ALA A 33 -14.80 -28.23 11.44
CA ALA A 33 -15.24 -27.02 10.75
C ALA A 33 -14.57 -25.75 11.29
N ALA A 34 -14.42 -25.61 12.61
CA ALA A 34 -13.72 -24.47 13.22
C ALA A 34 -12.24 -24.44 12.82
N ARG A 35 -11.58 -25.61 12.74
CA ARG A 35 -10.18 -25.72 12.30
C ARG A 35 -10.02 -25.36 10.83
N LEU A 36 -10.94 -25.81 9.97
CA LEU A 36 -10.96 -25.43 8.55
C LEU A 36 -11.17 -23.92 8.40
N ASN A 37 -12.14 -23.35 9.10
CA ASN A 37 -12.39 -21.90 9.07
C ASN A 37 -11.18 -21.10 9.54
N LEU A 38 -10.47 -21.56 10.57
CA LEU A 38 -9.22 -20.92 11.01
C LEU A 38 -8.14 -20.95 9.91
N LEU A 39 -8.00 -22.06 9.19
CA LEU A 39 -7.05 -22.17 8.08
C LEU A 39 -7.38 -21.20 6.95
N LEU A 40 -8.66 -21.11 6.56
CA LEU A 40 -9.12 -20.18 5.54
C LEU A 40 -8.85 -18.73 5.94
N LEU A 41 -9.18 -18.33 7.17
CA LEU A 41 -8.92 -16.97 7.64
C LEU A 41 -7.42 -16.64 7.68
N LYS A 42 -6.56 -17.61 8.01
CA LYS A 42 -5.10 -17.42 7.96
C LYS A 42 -4.62 -17.22 6.52
N HIS A 43 -5.18 -17.94 5.56
CA HIS A 43 -4.90 -17.76 4.15
C HIS A 43 -5.35 -16.37 3.67
N ASP A 44 -6.57 -15.95 3.99
CA ASP A 44 -7.10 -14.62 3.66
C ASP A 44 -6.23 -13.50 4.25
N LEU A 45 -5.72 -13.69 5.46
CA LEU A 45 -4.77 -12.76 6.07
C LEU A 45 -3.44 -12.70 5.30
N GLN A 46 -2.92 -13.83 4.84
CA GLN A 46 -1.69 -13.87 4.04
C GLN A 46 -1.87 -13.15 2.70
N ASP A 47 -3.00 -13.35 2.04
CA ASP A 47 -3.30 -12.68 0.77
C ASP A 47 -3.48 -11.18 0.96
N LEU A 48 -4.20 -10.75 2.00
CA LEU A 48 -4.31 -9.33 2.33
C LEU A 48 -2.93 -8.69 2.59
N LEU A 49 -2.03 -9.38 3.31
CA LEU A 49 -0.67 -8.88 3.53
C LEU A 49 0.14 -8.79 2.24
N ARG A 50 -0.07 -9.70 1.27
CA ARG A 50 0.55 -9.63 -0.06
C ARG A 50 0.01 -8.42 -0.84
N GLU A 51 -1.30 -8.21 -0.84
CA GLU A 51 -1.95 -7.04 -1.47
C GLU A 51 -1.41 -5.73 -0.89
N MET A 52 -1.31 -5.62 0.44
CA MET A 52 -0.78 -4.42 1.10
C MET A 52 0.69 -4.16 0.76
N ARG A 53 1.52 -5.22 0.64
CA ARG A 53 2.92 -5.08 0.21
C ARG A 53 3.04 -4.64 -1.24
N ALA A 54 2.22 -5.20 -2.13
CA ALA A 54 2.16 -4.79 -3.53
C ALA A 54 1.75 -3.31 -3.65
N GLY A 55 0.71 -2.90 -2.91
CA GLY A 55 0.27 -1.50 -2.85
C GLY A 55 1.37 -0.57 -2.33
N LYS A 56 2.13 -0.97 -1.29
CA LYS A 56 3.27 -0.19 -0.80
C LYS A 56 4.37 -0.03 -1.86
N ALA A 57 4.66 -1.08 -2.62
CA ALA A 57 5.64 -1.02 -3.71
C ALA A 57 5.18 -0.08 -4.83
N GLU A 58 3.89 -0.09 -5.17
CA GLU A 58 3.29 0.82 -6.15
C GLU A 58 3.36 2.29 -5.70
N VAL A 59 3.04 2.57 -4.44
CA VAL A 59 3.17 3.92 -3.85
C VAL A 59 4.62 4.39 -3.87
N SER A 60 5.57 3.52 -3.51
CA SER A 60 6.99 3.87 -3.55
C SER A 60 7.49 4.14 -4.97
N SER A 61 7.04 3.36 -5.95
CA SER A 61 7.36 3.55 -7.37
C SER A 61 6.80 4.87 -7.91
N THR A 62 5.54 5.17 -7.63
CA THR A 62 4.91 6.44 -8.05
C THR A 62 5.57 7.64 -7.39
N GLN A 63 5.91 7.56 -6.10
CA GLN A 63 6.65 8.60 -5.39
C GLN A 63 8.05 8.81 -5.98
N SER A 64 8.76 7.73 -6.32
CA SER A 64 10.09 7.80 -6.95
C SER A 64 10.03 8.46 -8.33
N ARG A 65 9.00 8.15 -9.13
CA ARG A 65 8.75 8.82 -10.42
C ARG A 65 8.43 10.30 -10.24
N ALA A 66 7.60 10.66 -9.25
CA ALA A 66 7.26 12.05 -8.95
C ALA A 66 8.49 12.86 -8.52
N HIS A 67 9.34 12.30 -7.65
CA HIS A 67 10.61 12.92 -7.26
C HIS A 67 11.55 13.11 -8.45
N SER A 68 11.66 12.10 -9.30
CA SER A 68 12.49 12.18 -10.51
C SER A 68 11.99 13.26 -11.47
N ALA A 69 10.68 13.31 -11.73
CA ALA A 69 10.06 14.34 -12.55
C ALA A 69 10.26 15.75 -11.97
N SER A 70 10.14 15.90 -10.65
CA SER A 70 10.38 17.18 -9.96
C SER A 70 11.85 17.64 -10.10
N ARG A 71 12.82 16.73 -9.95
CA ARG A 71 14.25 17.04 -10.16
C ARG A 71 14.53 17.50 -11.58
N VAL A 72 13.96 16.83 -12.58
CA VAL A 72 14.11 17.19 -13.99
C VAL A 72 13.49 18.56 -14.25
N ALA A 73 12.26 18.80 -13.81
CA ALA A 73 11.60 20.09 -13.93
C ALA A 73 12.39 21.24 -13.28
N GLY A 74 12.94 20.99 -12.08
CA GLY A 74 13.83 21.94 -11.39
C GLY A 74 15.11 22.25 -12.17
N ALA A 75 15.75 21.22 -12.76
CA ALA A 75 16.93 21.42 -13.59
C ALA A 75 16.64 22.28 -14.83
N TYR A 76 15.51 22.04 -15.50
CA TYR A 76 15.06 22.87 -16.63
C TYR A 76 14.74 24.30 -16.20
N ALA A 77 14.10 24.51 -15.04
CA ALA A 77 13.81 25.84 -14.54
C ALA A 77 15.09 26.65 -14.26
N VAL A 78 16.09 26.04 -13.63
CA VAL A 78 17.41 26.65 -13.39
C VAL A 78 18.12 26.97 -14.70
N GLN A 79 18.05 26.06 -15.68
CA GLN A 79 18.66 26.28 -16.99
C GLN A 79 17.98 27.41 -17.76
N ALA A 80 16.65 27.49 -17.72
CA ALA A 80 15.90 28.60 -18.32
C ALA A 80 16.25 29.95 -17.68
N GLN A 81 16.42 30.01 -16.36
CA GLN A 81 16.87 31.23 -15.67
C GLN A 81 18.29 31.64 -16.07
N ARG A 82 19.21 30.68 -16.23
CA ARG A 82 20.58 30.94 -16.69
C ARG A 82 20.63 31.47 -18.12
N ILE A 83 19.76 30.99 -19.00
CA ILE A 83 19.67 31.50 -20.38
C ILE A 83 19.14 32.94 -20.34
N LYS A 84 18.05 33.21 -19.61
CA LYS A 84 17.48 34.56 -19.49
C LYS A 84 18.44 35.60 -18.92
N THR A 85 19.36 35.20 -18.04
CA THR A 85 20.33 36.09 -17.40
C THR A 85 21.62 36.28 -18.21
N LYS A 86 21.85 35.46 -19.25
CA LYS A 86 23.02 35.57 -20.15
C LYS A 86 22.72 36.26 -21.48
N THR A 87 21.45 36.56 -21.79
CA THR A 87 21.09 37.36 -22.95
C THR A 87 21.24 38.85 -22.58
N PRO A 88 22.15 39.61 -23.22
CA PRO A 88 22.28 41.05 -23.01
C PRO A 88 21.07 41.84 -23.55
#